data_AF-A0A355AT45-F1
#
_entry.id   AF-A0A355AT45-F1
#
_cell.length_a   1.000
_cell.length_b   1.000
_cell.length_c   1.000
_cell.angle_alpha   90.00
_cell.angle_beta   90.00
_cell.angle_gamma   90.00
#
_symmetry.space_group_name_H-M   'P 1'
#
loop_
_entity.id
_entity.type
_entity.pdbx_description
1 polymer ?
#
loop_
_entity_poly.entity_id
_entity_poly.type
_entity_poly.pdbx_seq_one_letter_code
_entity_poly.pdbx_strand_id
1 'polypeptide(L)'
;PDFFQGRAEDLVTARCASRLPVLRKDFMIDPLQIAESRAMGADCILLIVAALDPTTMAELAAAATDYGLDILIEVHDRNELELA
;
A
#
# COMPACT_ATOMS: atom_id res chain seq x y z
N PRO A 1 4.92 4.91 15.97
CA PRO A 1 3.64 4.68 15.26
C PRO A 1 2.48 5.22 16.11
N ASP A 2 1.92 6.34 15.66
CA ASP A 2 1.13 7.21 16.55
C ASP A 2 -0.38 6.89 16.55
N PHE A 3 -0.84 6.15 15.54
CA PHE A 3 -2.27 5.84 15.36
C PHE A 3 -2.61 4.36 15.52
N PHE A 4 -1.81 3.47 14.92
CA PHE A 4 -2.14 2.04 14.83
C PHE A 4 -1.18 1.12 15.61
N GLN A 5 -0.13 1.69 16.21
CA GLN A 5 0.91 0.96 16.95
C GLN A 5 1.64 -0.16 16.17
N GLY A 6 1.40 -0.30 14.86
CA GLY A 6 2.08 -1.27 14.01
C GLY A 6 3.52 -0.89 13.68
N ARG A 7 4.33 -1.89 13.36
CA ARG A 7 5.75 -1.76 12.99
C ARG A 7 6.06 -2.59 11.74
N ALA A 8 7.14 -2.27 11.06
CA ALA A 8 7.60 -2.99 9.87
C ALA A 8 7.84 -4.48 10.16
N GLU A 9 8.37 -4.79 11.35
CA GLU A 9 8.68 -6.15 11.78
C GLU A 9 7.41 -7.00 11.96
N ASP A 10 6.26 -6.39 12.26
CA ASP A 10 5.00 -7.11 12.43
C ASP A 10 4.55 -7.71 11.09
N LEU A 11 4.72 -6.98 9.98
CA LEU A 11 4.41 -7.46 8.63
C LEU A 11 5.31 -8.64 8.26
N VAL A 12 6.62 -8.51 8.49
CA VAL A 12 7.59 -9.58 8.20
C VAL A 12 7.27 -10.83 9.04
N THR A 13 6.94 -10.64 10.31
CA THR A 13 6.58 -11.74 11.21
C THR A 13 5.30 -12.44 10.75
N ALA A 14 4.25 -11.69 10.40
CA ALA A 14 3.00 -12.24 9.89
C ALA A 14 3.18 -12.99 8.56
N ARG A 15 4.01 -12.46 7.66
CA ARG A 15 4.39 -13.13 6.41
C ARG A 15 5.08 -14.45 6.67
N CYS A 16 6.09 -14.47 7.54
CA CYS A 16 6.82 -15.70 7.87
C CYS A 16 5.96 -16.73 8.60
N ALA A 17 4.95 -16.29 9.34
CA ALA A 17 4.04 -17.17 10.08
C ALA A 17 2.95 -17.81 9.22
N SER A 18 2.76 -17.37 7.97
CA SER A 18 1.72 -17.89 7.08
C SER A 18 2.25 -18.17 5.66
N ARG A 19 1.40 -18.74 4.80
CA ARG A 19 1.67 -18.89 3.35
C ARG A 19 0.77 -17.99 2.50
N LEU A 20 0.06 -17.08 3.13
CA LEU A 20 -0.87 -16.18 2.45
C LEU A 20 -0.12 -14.93 1.98
N PRO A 21 -0.54 -14.33 0.85
CA PRO A 21 -0.07 -13.02 0.45
C PRO A 21 -0.35 -11.99 1.55
N VAL A 22 0.55 -11.04 1.74
CA VAL A 22 0.41 -9.99 2.77
C VAL A 22 0.26 -8.60 2.15
N LEU A 23 -0.75 -7.88 2.64
CA LEU A 23 -0.99 -6.48 2.35
C LEU A 23 -0.23 -5.61 3.36
N ARG A 24 0.59 -4.67 2.89
CA ARG A 24 1.07 -3.57 3.74
C ARG A 24 -0.04 -2.53 3.89
N LYS A 25 -0.79 -2.63 4.99
CA LYS A 25 -1.81 -1.64 5.33
C LYS A 25 -1.17 -0.43 6.02
N ASP A 26 -0.92 0.62 5.25
CA ASP A 26 -0.32 1.87 5.71
C ASP A 26 -0.76 3.03 4.80
N PHE A 27 -0.45 4.27 5.16
CA PHE A 27 -0.71 5.45 4.32
C PHE A 27 0.47 5.65 3.34
N MET A 28 0.28 5.23 2.09
CA MET A 28 1.26 5.44 1.03
C MET A 28 1.13 6.85 0.47
N ILE A 29 2.19 7.64 0.59
CA ILE A 29 2.27 9.03 0.09
C ILE A 29 3.56 9.29 -0.71
N ASP A 30 4.53 8.37 -0.69
CA ASP A 30 5.82 8.51 -1.37
C ASP A 30 6.24 7.19 -2.06
N PRO A 31 6.78 7.23 -3.31
CA PRO A 31 7.27 6.03 -4.02
C PRO A 31 8.31 5.21 -3.26
N LEU A 32 9.10 5.82 -2.37
CA LEU A 32 10.03 5.11 -1.50
C LEU A 32 9.31 4.08 -0.63
N GLN A 33 8.10 4.41 -0.13
CA GLN A 33 7.31 3.48 0.67
C GLN A 33 6.90 2.26 -0.16
N ILE A 34 6.75 2.37 -1.47
CA ILE A 34 6.47 1.24 -2.36
C ILE A 34 7.68 0.31 -2.44
N ALA A 35 8.88 0.87 -2.64
CA ALA A 35 10.13 0.10 -2.65
C ALA A 35 10.37 -0.60 -1.30
N GLU A 36 10.14 0.10 -0.18
CA GLU A 36 10.21 -0.46 1.17
C GLU A 36 9.19 -1.59 1.36
N SER A 37 7.97 -1.44 0.84
CA SER A 37 6.93 -2.48 0.91
C SER A 37 7.41 -3.76 0.26
N ARG A 38 8.02 -3.65 -0.93
CA ARG A 38 8.60 -4.81 -1.62
C ARG A 38 9.76 -5.41 -0.84
N ALA A 39 10.65 -4.57 -0.27
CA ALA A 39 11.79 -5.03 0.52
C ALA A 39 11.36 -5.78 1.80
N MET A 40 10.24 -5.39 2.41
CA MET A 40 9.64 -6.10 3.55
C MET A 40 8.93 -7.40 3.15
N GLY A 41 8.80 -7.67 1.85
CA GLY A 41 8.13 -8.86 1.33
C GLY A 41 6.62 -8.72 1.24
N ALA A 42 6.08 -7.49 1.20
CA ALA A 42 4.68 -7.29 0.88
C ALA A 42 4.39 -7.80 -0.53
N ASP A 43 3.16 -8.29 -0.70
CA ASP A 43 2.62 -8.73 -1.99
C ASP A 43 1.63 -7.69 -2.53
N CYS A 44 1.06 -6.86 -1.66
CA CYS A 44 0.09 -5.84 -2.00
C CYS A 44 0.28 -4.57 -1.16
N ILE A 45 -0.11 -3.41 -1.70
CA ILE A 45 -0.15 -2.11 -1.01
C ILE A 45 -1.54 -1.47 -1.06
N LEU A 46 -1.79 -0.52 -0.16
CA LEU A 46 -3.03 0.24 -0.06
C LEU A 46 -2.84 1.64 -0.65
N LEU A 47 -3.66 2.04 -1.63
CA LEU A 47 -3.80 3.42 -2.08
C LEU A 47 -5.18 3.95 -1.67
N ILE A 48 -5.22 5.07 -0.97
CA ILE A 48 -6.46 5.65 -0.44
C ILE A 48 -6.79 6.90 -1.25
N VAL A 49 -7.88 6.87 -2.01
CA VAL A 49 -8.25 7.99 -2.92
C VAL A 49 -8.47 9.28 -2.14
N ALA A 50 -9.09 9.20 -0.96
CA ALA A 50 -9.30 10.35 -0.09
C ALA A 50 -8.00 11.04 0.41
N ALA A 51 -6.86 10.35 0.34
CA ALA A 51 -5.57 10.83 0.85
C ALA A 51 -4.61 11.28 -0.25
N LEU A 52 -4.94 11.06 -1.53
CA LEU A 52 -4.03 11.25 -2.66
C LEU A 52 -4.69 12.11 -3.74
N ASP A 53 -3.91 13.00 -4.34
CA ASP A 53 -4.31 13.61 -5.61
C ASP A 53 -4.09 12.63 -6.78
N PRO A 54 -4.76 12.83 -7.93
CA PRO A 54 -4.68 11.90 -9.06
C PRO A 54 -3.25 11.68 -9.61
N THR A 55 -2.38 12.69 -9.52
CA THR A 55 -1.00 12.58 -10.02
C THR A 55 -0.20 11.66 -9.13
N THR A 56 -0.23 11.93 -7.81
CA THR A 56 0.47 11.10 -6.82
C THR A 56 -0.05 9.66 -6.85
N MET A 57 -1.37 9.46 -6.98
CA MET A 57 -1.95 8.12 -7.06
C MET A 57 -1.43 7.34 -8.28
N ALA A 58 -1.36 7.99 -9.46
CA ALA A 58 -0.83 7.37 -10.67
C ALA A 58 0.67 7.03 -10.54
N GLU A 59 1.46 7.92 -9.92
CA GLU A 59 2.89 7.69 -9.67
C GLU A 59 3.13 6.50 -8.74
N LEU A 60 2.38 6.42 -7.63
CA LEU A 60 2.48 5.30 -6.68
C LEU A 60 2.01 3.98 -7.31
N ALA A 61 0.95 4.02 -8.12
CA ALA A 61 0.46 2.84 -8.83
C ALA A 61 1.46 2.33 -9.88
N ALA A 62 2.11 3.24 -10.62
CA ALA A 62 3.17 2.89 -11.55
C ALA A 62 4.35 2.25 -10.81
N ALA A 63 4.80 2.86 -9.71
CA ALA A 63 5.87 2.29 -8.89
C ALA A 63 5.51 0.90 -8.35
N ALA A 64 4.27 0.70 -7.87
CA ALA A 64 3.83 -0.60 -7.36
C ALA A 64 3.85 -1.67 -8.46
N THR A 65 3.41 -1.30 -9.66
CA THR A 65 3.49 -2.17 -10.85
C THR A 65 4.93 -2.54 -11.18
N ASP A 66 5.85 -1.57 -11.19
CA ASP A 66 7.28 -1.79 -11.46
C ASP A 66 7.94 -2.72 -10.43
N TYR A 67 7.53 -2.63 -9.16
CA TYR A 67 8.00 -3.51 -8.09
C TYR A 67 7.27 -4.87 -8.02
N GLY A 68 6.27 -5.09 -8.89
CA GLY A 68 5.47 -6.32 -8.91
C GLY A 68 4.60 -6.50 -7.67
N LEU A 69 4.06 -5.39 -7.14
CA LEU A 69 3.12 -5.35 -6.02
C LEU A 69 1.70 -5.20 -6.57
N ASP A 70 0.75 -5.96 -6.01
CA ASP A 70 -0.67 -5.73 -6.25
C ASP A 70 -1.11 -4.43 -5.56
N ILE A 71 -2.20 -3.84 -6.05
CA ILE A 71 -2.74 -2.58 -5.53
C ILE A 71 -4.17 -2.80 -5.06
N LEU A 72 -4.45 -2.48 -3.80
CA LEU A 72 -5.78 -2.33 -3.27
C LEU A 72 -6.13 -0.84 -3.20
N ILE A 73 -7.13 -0.42 -3.97
CA ILE A 73 -7.63 0.96 -3.94
C ILE A 73 -8.78 1.06 -2.93
N GLU A 74 -8.66 1.97 -1.97
CA GLU A 74 -9.66 2.28 -0.96
C GLU A 74 -10.46 3.53 -1.35
N VAL A 75 -11.78 3.36 -1.46
CA VAL A 75 -12.75 4.41 -1.79
C VAL A 75 -13.87 4.43 -0.75
N HIS A 76 -14.36 5.62 -0.42
CA HIS A 76 -15.38 5.84 0.60
C HIS A 76 -16.71 6.35 0.03
N ASP A 77 -16.71 6.87 -1.19
CA ASP A 77 -17.91 7.36 -1.85
C ASP A 77 -17.89 7.14 -3.37
N ARG A 78 -18.96 7.59 -4.05
CA ARG A 78 -19.12 7.46 -5.49
C ARG A 78 -18.11 8.31 -6.26
N ASN A 79 -17.76 9.49 -5.79
CA ASN A 79 -16.83 10.36 -6.51
C ASN A 79 -15.42 9.77 -6.47
N GLU A 80 -15.01 9.22 -5.33
CA GLU A 80 -13.75 8.49 -5.19
C GLU A 80 -13.71 7.26 -6.11
N LEU A 81 -14.83 6.54 -6.25
CA LEU A 81 -14.93 5.40 -7.17
C LEU A 81 -14.74 5.81 -8.65
N GLU A 82 -15.21 6.98 -9.06
CA GLU A 82 -15.03 7.46 -10.45
C GLU A 82 -13.59 7.91 -10.72
N LEU A 83 -12.79 8.20 -9.68
CA LEU A 83 -11.39 8.58 -9.80
C LEU A 83 -10.42 7.39 -9.74
N ALA A 84 -10.85 6.27 -9.15
CA ALA A 84 -10.09 5.04 -8.97
C ALA A 84 -9.91 4.25 -10.28
#